data_AF-A0AAV5VZK6-F1
#
_entry.id   AF-A0AAV5VZK6-F1
#
_cell.length_a   1.000
_cell.length_b   1.000
_cell.length_c   1.000
_cell.angle_alpha   90.00
_cell.angle_beta   90.00
_cell.angle_gamma   90.00
#
_symmetry.space_group_name_H-M   'P 1'
#
loop_
_entity.id
_entity.type
_entity.pdbx_description
1 polymer ?
#
loop_
_entity_poly.entity_id
_entity_poly.type
_entity_poly.pdbx_seq_one_letter_code
_entity_poly.pdbx_strand_id
1 'polypeptide(L)'
;ANLASIDKIIGFSRYKGIDSILTVLKQLDSDGISVKDGYGTAPVPSFSTDVAIPLIGVSHRKTTDDIPLVLFYTSECVFSNYHSAPIHVDGNDFATSEQYFMWTKAKIFDDIETADEIINAQSPGEARKLGRKVRNFNEKVWNETSNRMMVVACYRKFQQNAALRKSLLATAGSVLVEASPSDRIWGIGLGVNHADGSNPEKWRGSNKLGRILTVIREHMIDSKLYQTDV
;
A
#
# COMPACT_ATOMS: atom_id res chain seq x y z
N ALA A 1 20.38 6.60 12.32
CA ALA A 1 19.58 6.94 13.52
C ALA A 1 18.77 8.20 13.23
N ASN A 2 17.47 8.22 13.62
CA ASN A 2 16.37 9.11 13.17
C ASN A 2 15.80 8.73 11.77
N LEU A 3 14.54 8.32 11.47
CA LEU A 3 13.16 8.24 12.03
C LEU A 3 12.98 7.93 13.54
N ALA A 4 13.25 8.89 14.43
CA ALA A 4 13.77 8.67 15.79
C ALA A 4 12.84 7.93 16.77
N SER A 5 12.78 6.61 16.85
CA SER A 5 13.76 5.58 16.56
C SER A 5 13.06 4.30 16.01
N ILE A 6 12.34 4.28 14.88
CA ILE A 6 11.67 3.13 14.19
C ILE A 6 10.20 2.77 14.50
N ASP A 7 9.48 3.25 15.51
CA ASP A 7 9.25 4.70 15.63
C ASP A 7 9.77 5.24 16.97
N LYS A 8 9.92 4.35 17.95
CA LYS A 8 11.08 4.12 18.83
C LYS A 8 11.07 2.61 19.09
N ILE A 9 11.94 1.84 18.43
CA ILE A 9 12.14 0.39 18.39
C ILE A 9 11.17 -0.44 17.49
N ILE A 10 10.15 0.18 16.88
CA ILE A 10 9.01 -0.30 16.00
C ILE A 10 7.65 0.14 16.54
N GLY A 11 7.60 0.58 17.81
CA GLY A 11 6.96 1.84 18.22
C GLY A 11 5.56 2.22 17.74
N PHE A 12 4.66 1.29 17.39
CA PHE A 12 3.22 1.59 17.29
C PHE A 12 2.56 1.91 18.65
N SER A 13 3.30 1.79 19.76
CA SER A 13 2.71 1.54 21.08
C SER A 13 1.97 2.70 21.77
N ARG A 14 1.99 3.94 21.25
CA ARG A 14 1.24 5.07 21.84
C ARG A 14 0.77 6.17 20.85
N TYR A 15 0.81 5.93 19.54
CA TYR A 15 0.50 6.96 18.54
C TYR A 15 -1.02 7.09 18.32
N LYS A 16 -1.77 8.19 18.51
CA LYS A 16 -1.49 9.63 18.77
C LYS A 16 -0.05 10.11 18.71
N GLY A 17 0.38 10.33 17.47
CA GLY A 17 1.09 11.57 17.13
C GLY A 17 2.39 11.34 16.38
N ILE A 18 2.46 11.56 15.07
CA ILE A 18 1.94 12.79 14.46
C ILE A 18 0.59 12.55 13.78
N ASP A 19 0.49 11.53 12.94
CA ASP A 19 -0.27 11.71 11.72
C ASP A 19 -0.86 10.38 11.16
N SER A 20 -1.60 9.54 11.92
CA SER A 20 -1.90 8.09 11.69
C SER A 20 -2.40 7.68 10.27
N ILE A 21 -1.52 7.69 9.26
CA ILE A 21 -1.92 7.90 7.85
C ILE A 21 -3.08 8.91 7.78
N LEU A 22 -2.84 10.03 8.46
CA LEU A 22 -3.75 10.89 9.19
C LEU A 22 -5.25 10.54 9.20
N THR A 23 -5.53 9.41 9.83
CA THR A 23 -6.84 8.79 10.00
C THR A 23 -7.34 8.05 8.75
N VAL A 24 -6.46 7.46 7.96
CA VAL A 24 -6.70 6.71 6.70
C VAL A 24 -7.87 7.23 5.91
N LEU A 25 -7.62 8.25 5.12
CA LEU A 25 -7.13 9.57 5.48
C LEU A 25 -8.41 10.36 5.72
N LYS A 26 -8.82 10.30 7.00
CA LYS A 26 -10.12 10.52 7.64
C LYS A 26 -11.31 9.77 7.07
N GLN A 27 -11.37 8.42 7.21
CA GLN A 27 -12.62 7.64 7.02
C GLN A 27 -13.33 8.10 5.75
N LEU A 28 -12.48 8.07 4.74
CA LEU A 28 -12.31 8.95 3.59
C LEU A 28 -13.59 9.28 2.81
N ASP A 29 -14.20 10.44 2.94
CA ASP A 29 -14.23 11.40 4.04
C ASP A 29 -15.73 11.46 4.44
N SER A 30 -16.22 10.58 5.33
CA SER A 30 -17.63 10.38 5.72
C SER A 30 -18.66 10.13 4.58
N ASP A 31 -18.57 8.98 3.92
CA ASP A 31 -19.68 8.22 3.27
C ASP A 31 -20.30 8.68 1.93
N GLY A 32 -19.64 9.57 1.18
CA GLY A 32 -19.96 9.84 -0.22
C GLY A 32 -19.07 9.13 -1.26
N ILE A 33 -18.31 8.10 -0.90
CA ILE A 33 -17.38 7.28 -1.73
C ILE A 33 -16.44 8.03 -2.71
N SER A 34 -16.29 9.36 -2.74
CA SER A 34 -15.39 10.06 -3.66
C SER A 34 -14.75 11.30 -3.05
N VAL A 35 -13.49 11.53 -3.42
CA VAL A 35 -12.72 12.76 -3.21
C VAL A 35 -13.40 13.87 -4.01
N LYS A 36 -14.02 14.83 -3.33
CA LYS A 36 -14.80 15.95 -3.88
C LYS A 36 -14.08 16.88 -4.87
N ASP A 37 -12.82 16.62 -5.19
CA ASP A 37 -12.01 17.40 -6.14
C ASP A 37 -11.46 16.55 -7.31
N GLY A 38 -12.05 15.38 -7.58
CA GLY A 38 -11.84 14.63 -8.82
C GLY A 38 -11.62 13.14 -8.60
N TYR A 39 -12.54 12.33 -9.14
CA TYR A 39 -12.44 10.89 -9.41
C TYR A 39 -12.41 10.01 -8.12
N GLY A 40 -13.46 9.43 -7.52
CA GLY A 40 -14.73 8.81 -7.97
C GLY A 40 -15.17 7.70 -6.96
N THR A 41 -16.35 7.07 -7.15
CA THR A 41 -17.03 6.10 -6.22
C THR A 41 -16.70 4.62 -6.48
N ALA A 42 -16.46 3.81 -5.45
CA ALA A 42 -16.28 2.35 -5.55
C ALA A 42 -17.52 1.55 -5.12
N PRO A 43 -17.69 0.30 -5.58
CA PRO A 43 -18.77 -0.57 -5.14
C PRO A 43 -18.70 -0.89 -3.64
N VAL A 44 -19.87 -1.18 -3.06
CA VAL A 44 -20.02 -1.71 -1.68
C VAL A 44 -19.13 -2.96 -1.55
N PRO A 45 -18.42 -3.17 -0.42
CA PRO A 45 -17.57 -4.34 -0.27
C PRO A 45 -18.36 -5.63 -0.55
N SER A 46 -17.76 -6.54 -1.32
CA SER A 46 -18.30 -7.90 -1.40
C SER A 46 -18.02 -8.62 -0.10
N PHE A 47 -19.09 -9.02 0.58
CA PHE A 47 -19.02 -9.95 1.70
C PHE A 47 -18.89 -11.36 1.11
N SER A 48 -17.75 -12.01 1.33
CA SER A 48 -17.45 -13.32 0.74
C SER A 48 -17.09 -14.36 1.79
N THR A 49 -17.53 -15.60 1.54
CA THR A 49 -17.13 -16.80 2.29
C THR A 49 -15.70 -17.25 1.98
N ASP A 50 -14.98 -16.54 1.08
CA ASP A 50 -13.62 -16.89 0.68
C ASP A 50 -12.68 -16.98 1.88
N VAL A 51 -11.77 -17.95 1.86
CA VAL A 51 -10.75 -18.12 2.90
C VAL A 51 -9.56 -17.21 2.59
N ALA A 52 -8.79 -16.84 3.61
CA ALA A 52 -7.52 -16.15 3.42
C ALA A 52 -6.62 -16.93 2.45
N ILE A 53 -6.02 -16.22 1.49
CA ILE A 53 -5.01 -16.82 0.62
C ILE A 53 -3.70 -16.98 1.42
N PRO A 54 -3.00 -18.12 1.31
CA PRO A 54 -1.70 -18.29 1.93
C PRO A 54 -0.72 -17.19 1.53
N LEU A 55 0.03 -16.65 2.49
CA LEU A 55 1.05 -15.65 2.19
C LEU A 55 2.25 -16.32 1.54
N ILE A 56 2.37 -16.13 0.22
CA ILE A 56 3.52 -16.58 -0.58
C ILE A 56 4.56 -15.47 -0.63
N GLY A 57 5.84 -15.84 -0.65
CA GLY A 57 6.94 -14.89 -0.80
C GLY A 57 7.17 -14.00 0.42
N VAL A 58 6.71 -14.42 1.60
CA VAL A 58 6.93 -13.70 2.87
C VAL A 58 7.99 -14.35 3.74
N SER A 59 8.65 -13.56 4.57
CA SER A 59 9.51 -14.03 5.66
C SER A 59 8.99 -13.48 6.98
N HIS A 60 8.56 -14.38 7.85
CA HIS A 60 8.21 -14.05 9.22
C HIS A 60 9.49 -13.93 10.05
N ARG A 61 9.70 -12.76 10.65
CA ARG A 61 10.87 -12.47 11.47
C ARG A 61 10.45 -11.76 12.74
N LYS A 62 11.39 -11.59 13.65
CA LYS A 62 11.23 -10.73 14.82
C LYS A 62 12.43 -9.83 14.97
N THR A 63 12.23 -8.67 15.59
CA THR A 63 13.36 -7.82 15.98
C THR A 63 14.01 -8.32 17.27
N THR A 64 15.07 -7.63 17.68
CA THR A 64 15.74 -7.83 18.96
C THR A 64 14.80 -7.70 20.15
N ASP A 65 13.73 -6.90 20.01
CA ASP A 65 12.73 -6.63 21.04
C ASP A 65 11.47 -7.50 20.87
N ASP A 66 11.62 -8.64 20.18
CA ASP A 66 10.59 -9.65 19.91
C ASP A 66 9.38 -9.14 19.11
N ILE A 67 9.51 -8.01 18.40
CA ILE A 67 8.41 -7.43 17.63
C ILE A 67 8.23 -8.21 16.33
N PRO A 68 7.04 -8.81 16.07
CA PRO A 68 6.81 -9.60 14.87
C PRO A 68 6.85 -8.75 13.59
N LEU A 69 7.54 -9.26 12.58
CA LEU A 69 7.65 -8.66 11.25
C LEU A 69 7.18 -9.66 10.19
N VAL A 70 6.48 -9.14 9.18
CA VAL A 70 6.19 -9.86 7.94
C VAL A 70 6.88 -9.11 6.81
N LEU A 71 8.04 -9.61 6.39
CA LEU A 71 8.78 -9.09 5.25
C LEU A 71 8.16 -9.68 3.99
N PHE A 72 7.89 -8.84 3.00
CA PHE A 72 7.36 -9.27 1.72
C PHE A 72 8.07 -8.55 0.57
N TYR A 73 8.17 -9.24 -0.56
CA TYR A 73 8.66 -8.71 -1.82
C TYR A 73 8.16 -9.61 -2.95
N THR A 74 8.24 -9.13 -4.20
CA THR A 74 7.74 -9.78 -5.43
C THR A 74 6.22 -9.74 -5.61
N SER A 75 5.77 -9.95 -6.85
CA SER A 75 4.36 -9.96 -7.24
C SER A 75 3.57 -11.18 -6.74
N GLU A 76 4.24 -12.22 -6.24
CA GLU A 76 3.57 -13.39 -5.66
C GLU A 76 2.88 -13.05 -4.33
N CYS A 77 3.45 -12.11 -3.58
CA CYS A 77 2.87 -11.68 -2.31
C CYS A 77 1.70 -10.71 -2.53
N VAL A 78 0.58 -11.02 -1.90
CA VAL A 78 -0.66 -10.21 -1.93
C VAL A 78 -0.46 -8.77 -1.44
N PHE A 79 0.61 -8.47 -0.70
CA PHE A 79 0.94 -7.13 -0.22
C PHE A 79 1.66 -6.27 -1.26
N SER A 80 2.22 -6.87 -2.32
CA SER A 80 2.90 -6.13 -3.37
C SER A 80 1.92 -5.37 -4.26
N ASN A 81 2.27 -4.13 -4.64
CA ASN A 81 1.49 -3.37 -5.61
C ASN A 81 1.56 -3.94 -7.03
N TYR A 82 2.49 -4.86 -7.29
CA TYR A 82 2.61 -5.61 -8.54
C TYR A 82 1.77 -6.88 -8.56
N HIS A 83 1.22 -7.30 -7.41
CA HIS A 83 0.33 -8.45 -7.37
C HIS A 83 -0.95 -8.17 -8.15
N SER A 84 -1.36 -9.12 -8.99
CA SER A 84 -2.61 -9.02 -9.75
C SER A 84 -3.80 -9.07 -8.80
N ALA A 85 -4.41 -7.91 -8.59
CA ALA A 85 -5.58 -7.73 -7.75
C ALA A 85 -6.40 -6.63 -8.39
N PRO A 86 -7.32 -6.99 -9.31
CA PRO A 86 -8.11 -6.01 -10.03
C PRO A 86 -8.83 -5.06 -9.09
N ILE A 87 -8.81 -3.78 -9.43
CA ILE A 87 -9.56 -2.73 -8.74
C ILE A 87 -10.31 -1.88 -9.76
N HIS A 88 -11.56 -1.58 -9.44
CA HIS A 88 -12.38 -0.62 -10.17
C HIS A 88 -12.38 0.71 -9.43
N VAL A 89 -11.85 1.76 -10.06
CA VAL A 89 -11.75 3.10 -9.48
C VAL A 89 -12.09 4.11 -10.58
N ASP A 90 -13.06 4.98 -10.29
CA ASP A 90 -13.43 6.12 -11.14
C ASP A 90 -13.91 5.73 -12.54
N GLY A 91 -14.66 4.63 -12.65
CA GLY A 91 -15.14 4.11 -13.92
C GLY A 91 -14.09 3.37 -14.74
N ASN A 92 -12.89 3.17 -14.19
CA ASN A 92 -11.77 2.51 -14.86
C ASN A 92 -11.36 1.25 -14.11
N ASP A 93 -10.97 0.23 -14.88
CA ASP A 93 -10.44 -1.02 -14.34
C ASP A 93 -8.92 -1.00 -14.39
N PHE A 94 -8.29 -1.38 -13.28
CA PHE A 94 -6.85 -1.52 -13.16
C PHE A 94 -6.50 -2.93 -12.71
N ALA A 95 -5.58 -3.59 -13.39
CA ALA A 95 -5.15 -4.96 -13.07
C ALA A 95 -4.32 -5.03 -11.77
N THR A 96 -3.69 -3.92 -11.39
CA THR A 96 -2.80 -3.83 -10.21
C THR A 96 -2.86 -2.44 -9.57
N SER A 97 -2.51 -2.35 -8.28
CA SER A 97 -2.34 -1.07 -7.58
C SER A 97 -1.27 -0.19 -8.22
N GLU A 98 -0.20 -0.78 -8.77
CA GLU A 98 0.86 -0.03 -9.49
C GLU A 98 0.31 0.67 -10.75
N GLN A 99 -0.57 -0.01 -11.51
CA GLN A 99 -1.16 0.57 -12.72
C GLN A 99 -2.00 1.82 -12.39
N TYR A 100 -2.87 1.72 -11.39
CA TYR A 100 -3.63 2.87 -10.87
C TYR A 100 -2.70 3.99 -10.38
N PHE A 101 -1.64 3.64 -9.65
CA PHE A 101 -0.70 4.61 -9.10
C PHE A 101 0.07 5.40 -10.18
N MET A 102 0.44 4.75 -11.28
CA MET A 102 1.08 5.42 -12.42
C MET A 102 0.06 6.23 -13.24
N TRP A 103 -1.16 5.72 -13.40
CA TRP A 103 -2.23 6.44 -14.10
C TRP A 103 -2.58 7.75 -13.38
N THR A 104 -2.76 7.71 -12.06
CA THR A 104 -3.00 8.92 -11.24
C THR A 104 -1.84 9.91 -11.34
N LYS A 105 -0.60 9.42 -11.41
CA LYS A 105 0.57 10.28 -11.66
C LYS A 105 0.44 11.04 -12.98
N ALA A 106 0.11 10.36 -14.08
CA ALA A 106 -0.09 11.00 -15.38
C ALA A 106 -1.22 12.04 -15.34
N LYS A 107 -2.33 11.70 -14.68
CA LYS A 107 -3.48 12.60 -14.50
C LYS A 107 -3.14 13.85 -13.68
N ILE A 108 -2.35 13.75 -12.62
CA ILE A 108 -1.94 14.89 -11.77
C ILE A 108 -1.09 15.91 -12.55
N PHE A 109 -0.36 15.47 -13.58
CA PHE A 109 0.49 16.33 -14.40
C PHE A 109 -0.11 16.64 -15.79
N ASP A 110 -1.44 16.42 -15.93
CA ASP A 110 -2.21 16.67 -17.15
C ASP A 110 -1.67 15.96 -18.41
N ASP A 111 -0.99 14.82 -18.23
CA ASP A 111 -0.45 14.02 -19.32
C ASP A 111 -1.45 12.93 -19.73
N ILE A 112 -2.47 13.35 -20.45
CA ILE A 112 -3.59 12.48 -20.85
C ILE A 112 -3.14 11.35 -21.78
N GLU A 113 -2.22 11.63 -22.71
CA GLU A 113 -1.67 10.61 -23.61
C GLU A 113 -1.00 9.49 -22.82
N THR A 114 -0.13 9.83 -21.86
CA THR A 114 0.52 8.81 -21.02
C THR A 114 -0.48 8.10 -20.11
N ALA A 115 -1.54 8.78 -19.65
CA ALA A 115 -2.61 8.14 -18.87
C ALA A 115 -3.35 7.08 -19.70
N ASP A 116 -3.66 7.37 -20.96
CA ASP A 116 -4.30 6.44 -21.91
C ASP A 116 -3.37 5.29 -22.31
N GLU A 117 -2.05 5.51 -22.35
CA GLU A 117 -1.10 4.41 -22.50
C GLU A 117 -1.07 3.51 -21.25
N ILE A 118 -1.11 4.10 -20.05
CA ILE A 118 -1.03 3.35 -18.78
C ILE A 118 -2.28 2.50 -18.55
N ILE A 119 -3.47 3.00 -18.88
CA ILE A 119 -4.71 2.21 -18.70
C ILE A 119 -4.70 0.94 -19.57
N ASN A 120 -4.02 1.00 -20.72
CA ASN A 120 -3.87 -0.13 -21.65
C ASN A 120 -2.60 -0.97 -21.41
N ALA A 121 -1.79 -0.64 -20.39
CA ALA A 121 -0.57 -1.37 -20.07
C ALA A 121 -0.87 -2.83 -19.67
N GLN A 122 -0.09 -3.77 -20.21
CA GLN A 122 -0.28 -5.21 -20.04
C GLN A 122 0.42 -5.76 -18.78
N SER A 123 1.20 -4.93 -18.08
CA SER A 123 1.88 -5.32 -16.85
C SER A 123 2.15 -4.13 -15.92
N PRO A 124 2.28 -4.35 -14.60
CA PRO A 124 2.71 -3.30 -13.67
C PRO A 124 4.10 -2.73 -14.02
N GLY A 125 4.99 -3.56 -14.59
CA GLY A 125 6.30 -3.11 -15.07
C GLY A 125 6.20 -2.13 -16.23
N GLU A 126 5.29 -2.37 -17.17
CA GLU A 126 5.00 -1.45 -18.27
C GLU A 126 4.37 -0.15 -17.76
N ALA A 127 3.34 -0.23 -16.91
CA ALA A 127 2.73 0.94 -16.29
C ALA A 127 3.77 1.81 -15.57
N ARG A 128 4.69 1.20 -14.81
CA ARG A 128 5.79 1.92 -14.15
C ARG A 128 6.75 2.56 -15.13
N LYS A 129 7.06 1.88 -16.25
CA LYS A 129 7.94 2.42 -17.30
C LYS A 129 7.30 3.67 -17.94
N LEU A 130 5.99 3.62 -18.21
CA LEU A 130 5.22 4.75 -18.72
C LEU A 130 5.12 5.88 -17.69
N GLY A 131 4.86 5.57 -16.42
CA GLY A 131 4.83 6.53 -15.32
C GLY A 131 6.14 7.29 -15.08
N ARG A 132 7.28 6.75 -15.55
CA ARG A 132 8.58 7.45 -15.55
C ARG A 132 8.72 8.47 -16.69
N LYS A 133 7.88 8.39 -17.72
CA LYS A 133 7.87 9.27 -18.88
C LYS A 133 6.82 10.39 -18.82
N VAL A 134 6.02 10.42 -17.74
CA VAL A 134 5.00 11.45 -17.52
C VAL A 134 5.59 12.84 -17.72
N ARG A 135 4.98 13.58 -18.65
CA ARG A 135 5.32 14.96 -18.99
C ARG A 135 4.96 15.89 -17.83
N ASN A 136 5.58 17.07 -17.81
CA ASN A 136 5.33 18.10 -16.79
C ASN A 136 5.54 17.65 -15.33
N PHE A 137 6.31 16.57 -15.13
CA PHE A 137 6.53 16.01 -13.81
C PHE A 137 7.19 17.01 -12.87
N ASN A 138 6.56 17.25 -11.72
CA ASN A 138 7.11 18.03 -10.63
C ASN A 138 7.29 17.15 -9.38
N GLU A 139 8.54 16.97 -8.97
CA GLU A 139 8.89 16.11 -7.84
C GLU A 139 8.28 16.59 -6.52
N LYS A 140 8.22 17.90 -6.28
CA LYS A 140 7.65 18.46 -5.04
C LYS A 140 6.16 18.14 -4.95
N VAL A 141 5.41 18.44 -6.01
CA VAL A 141 3.97 18.13 -6.10
C VAL A 141 3.72 16.63 -5.93
N TRP A 142 4.55 15.80 -6.54
CA TRP A 142 4.43 14.35 -6.41
C TRP A 142 4.73 13.84 -5.00
N ASN A 143 5.75 14.39 -4.34
CA ASN A 143 6.10 14.04 -2.96
C ASN A 143 4.98 14.39 -1.98
N GLU A 144 4.21 15.45 -2.26
CA GLU A 144 3.04 15.87 -1.47
C GLU A 144 1.80 15.00 -1.73
N THR A 145 1.61 14.46 -2.95
CA THR A 145 0.38 13.75 -3.38
C THR A 145 0.48 12.23 -3.43
N SER A 146 1.67 11.68 -3.71
CA SER A 146 1.89 10.25 -3.96
C SER A 146 1.48 9.33 -2.81
N ASN A 147 1.72 9.74 -1.57
CA ASN A 147 1.29 8.98 -0.39
C ASN A 147 -0.23 8.78 -0.39
N ARG A 148 -1.01 9.81 -0.75
CA ARG A 148 -2.48 9.73 -0.83
C ARG A 148 -2.92 8.74 -1.90
N MET A 149 -2.35 8.83 -3.10
CA MET A 149 -2.70 7.94 -4.21
C MET A 149 -2.37 6.48 -3.89
N MET A 150 -1.24 6.23 -3.22
CA MET A 150 -0.85 4.89 -2.79
C MET A 150 -1.81 4.31 -1.73
N VAL A 151 -2.25 5.14 -0.77
CA VAL A 151 -3.26 4.72 0.22
C VAL A 151 -4.57 4.32 -0.47
N VAL A 152 -5.05 5.11 -1.45
CA VAL A 152 -6.26 4.78 -2.21
C VAL A 152 -6.09 3.45 -2.97
N ALA A 153 -4.96 3.29 -3.67
CA ALA A 153 -4.67 2.07 -4.43
C ALA A 153 -4.69 0.81 -3.55
N CYS A 154 -4.02 0.88 -2.39
CA CYS A 154 -3.95 -0.23 -1.43
C CYS A 154 -5.32 -0.47 -0.80
N TYR A 155 -6.03 0.58 -0.38
CA TYR A 155 -7.33 0.44 0.26
C TYR A 155 -8.34 -0.22 -0.69
N ARG A 156 -8.46 0.28 -1.94
CA ARG A 156 -9.38 -0.30 -2.94
C ARG A 156 -9.06 -1.75 -3.24
N LYS A 157 -7.79 -2.10 -3.29
CA LYS A 157 -7.33 -3.49 -3.45
C LYS A 157 -7.90 -4.40 -2.36
N PHE A 158 -7.68 -4.08 -1.09
CA PHE A 158 -8.18 -4.92 0.00
C PHE A 158 -9.68 -4.74 0.26
N GLN A 159 -10.30 -3.62 -0.13
CA GLN A 159 -11.74 -3.44 -0.07
C GLN A 159 -12.48 -4.36 -1.07
N GLN A 160 -12.00 -4.43 -2.31
CA GLN A 160 -12.69 -5.13 -3.41
C GLN A 160 -12.31 -6.61 -3.50
N ASN A 161 -11.20 -7.03 -2.86
CA ASN A 161 -10.71 -8.41 -2.91
C ASN A 161 -10.74 -9.05 -1.51
N ALA A 162 -11.86 -9.70 -1.17
CA ALA A 162 -12.11 -10.24 0.17
C ALA A 162 -11.08 -11.27 0.64
N ALA A 163 -10.66 -12.19 -0.22
CA ALA A 163 -9.64 -13.19 0.12
C ALA A 163 -8.29 -12.54 0.48
N LEU A 164 -7.88 -11.49 -0.27
CA LEU A 164 -6.66 -10.72 0.01
C LEU A 164 -6.81 -9.91 1.31
N ARG A 165 -8.01 -9.37 1.57
CA ARG A 165 -8.33 -8.67 2.82
C ARG A 165 -8.10 -9.58 4.02
N LYS A 166 -8.64 -10.80 3.99
CA LYS A 166 -8.43 -11.77 5.07
C LYS A 166 -6.94 -12.10 5.26
N SER A 167 -6.17 -12.22 4.18
CA SER A 167 -4.71 -12.36 4.28
C SER A 167 -4.02 -11.16 4.93
N LEU A 168 -4.49 -9.93 4.67
CA LEU A 168 -4.00 -8.73 5.35
C LEU A 168 -4.35 -8.74 6.85
N LEU A 169 -5.60 -9.03 7.19
CA LEU A 169 -6.09 -9.09 8.57
C LEU A 169 -5.36 -10.16 9.40
N ALA A 170 -5.04 -11.31 8.80
CA ALA A 170 -4.28 -12.40 9.43
C ALA A 170 -2.86 -11.99 9.89
N THR A 171 -2.36 -10.83 9.48
CA THR A 171 -1.07 -10.28 9.94
C THR A 171 -1.19 -9.38 11.16
N ALA A 172 -2.37 -9.26 11.77
CA ALA A 172 -2.59 -8.44 12.97
C ALA A 172 -1.53 -8.69 14.04
N GLY A 173 -1.06 -7.61 14.68
CA GLY A 173 0.03 -7.68 15.68
C GLY A 173 1.44 -7.77 15.09
N SER A 174 1.61 -7.83 13.77
CA SER A 174 2.92 -7.75 13.11
C SER A 174 3.10 -6.45 12.32
N VAL A 175 4.35 -6.05 12.11
CA VAL A 175 4.69 -4.95 11.20
C VAL A 175 4.98 -5.48 9.81
N LEU A 176 4.27 -4.93 8.83
CA LEU A 176 4.46 -5.25 7.42
C LEU A 176 5.68 -4.49 6.88
N VAL A 177 6.54 -5.20 6.15
CA VAL A 177 7.83 -4.67 5.67
C VAL A 177 8.01 -4.97 4.18
N GLU A 178 7.95 -3.93 3.35
CA GLU A 178 8.28 -4.03 1.92
C GLU A 178 9.80 -4.17 1.77
N ALA A 179 10.25 -5.41 1.61
CA ALA A 179 11.65 -5.81 1.54
C ALA A 179 12.19 -5.81 0.10
N SER A 180 11.94 -4.71 -0.60
CA SER A 180 12.55 -4.41 -1.90
C SER A 180 14.04 -4.09 -1.72
N PRO A 181 14.95 -4.80 -2.41
CA PRO A 181 16.40 -4.58 -2.28
C PRO A 181 16.87 -3.20 -2.76
N SER A 182 16.12 -2.57 -3.67
CA SER A 182 16.53 -1.32 -4.34
C SER A 182 15.63 -0.14 -4.02
N ASP A 183 14.39 -0.36 -3.58
CA ASP A 183 13.46 0.71 -3.24
C ASP A 183 13.70 1.22 -1.81
N ARG A 184 14.17 2.46 -1.71
CA ARG A 184 14.44 3.13 -0.42
C ARG A 184 13.32 4.08 0.01
N ILE A 185 12.31 4.28 -0.83
CA ILE A 185 11.17 5.15 -0.53
C ILE A 185 10.03 4.30 0.01
N TRP A 186 9.56 3.35 -0.80
CA TRP A 186 8.43 2.48 -0.46
C TRP A 186 8.86 1.28 0.36
N GLY A 187 10.08 0.78 0.12
CA GLY A 187 10.67 -0.34 0.83
C GLY A 187 11.78 0.04 1.81
N ILE A 188 12.43 -0.99 2.35
CA ILE A 188 13.57 -0.86 3.29
C ILE A 188 14.94 -0.83 2.62
N GLY A 189 15.01 -0.99 1.29
CA GLY A 189 16.26 -1.07 0.54
C GLY A 189 17.12 -2.29 0.88
N LEU A 190 16.48 -3.38 1.35
CA LEU A 190 17.08 -4.67 1.70
C LEU A 190 16.11 -5.78 1.27
N GLY A 191 16.65 -6.90 0.77
CA GLY A 191 15.83 -8.05 0.36
C GLY A 191 15.22 -8.82 1.54
N VAL A 192 14.14 -9.57 1.28
CA VAL A 192 13.41 -10.40 2.26
C VAL A 192 14.32 -11.29 3.12
N ASN A 193 15.40 -11.82 2.54
CA ASN A 193 16.33 -12.71 3.21
C ASN A 193 17.58 -12.03 3.78
N HIS A 194 17.69 -10.71 3.66
CA HIS A 194 18.86 -9.97 4.13
C HIS A 194 19.00 -10.09 5.66
N ALA A 195 20.22 -10.30 6.15
CA ALA A 195 20.49 -10.50 7.58
C ALA A 195 19.98 -9.33 8.44
N ASP A 196 20.16 -8.11 7.94
CA ASP A 196 19.70 -6.89 8.59
C ASP A 196 18.21 -6.57 8.40
N GLY A 197 17.44 -7.44 7.70
CA GLY A 197 16.02 -7.21 7.44
C GLY A 197 15.17 -7.09 8.71
N SER A 198 15.57 -7.77 9.79
CA SER A 198 14.94 -7.65 11.12
C SER A 198 15.55 -6.57 12.01
N ASN A 199 16.53 -5.82 11.53
CA ASN A 199 17.10 -4.69 12.26
C ASN A 199 16.73 -3.39 11.54
N PRO A 200 15.61 -2.76 11.94
CA PRO A 200 15.19 -1.53 11.31
C PRO A 200 16.14 -0.33 11.45
N GLU A 201 17.12 -0.34 12.37
CA GLU A 201 18.16 0.71 12.44
C GLU A 201 19.14 0.63 11.27
N LYS A 202 19.21 -0.54 10.64
CA LYS A 202 20.04 -0.82 9.48
C LYS A 202 19.28 -0.74 8.15
N TRP A 203 17.98 -0.47 8.19
CA TRP A 203 17.21 -0.23 6.97
C TRP A 203 17.75 0.99 6.24
N ARG A 204 17.81 0.87 4.92
CA ARG A 204 18.30 1.92 4.02
C ARG A 204 17.16 2.72 3.39
N GLY A 205 15.92 2.36 3.74
CA GLY A 205 14.71 2.94 3.20
C GLY A 205 13.64 3.16 4.26
N SER A 206 12.55 3.81 3.84
CA SER A 206 11.53 4.34 4.76
C SER A 206 10.36 3.39 5.05
N ASN A 207 10.29 2.24 4.36
CA ASN A 207 9.19 1.28 4.44
C ASN A 207 7.78 1.93 4.34
N LYS A 208 7.60 2.93 3.46
CA LYS A 208 6.32 3.64 3.37
C LYS A 208 5.16 2.70 3.03
N LEU A 209 5.37 1.70 2.17
CA LEU A 209 4.31 0.77 1.78
C LEU A 209 3.89 -0.13 2.95
N GLY A 210 4.85 -0.72 3.65
CA GLY A 210 4.57 -1.57 4.83
C GLY A 210 3.79 -0.81 5.91
N ARG A 211 4.15 0.46 6.15
CA ARG A 211 3.38 1.36 7.02
C ARG A 211 1.96 1.61 6.51
N ILE A 212 1.77 1.86 5.21
CA ILE A 212 0.44 2.02 4.60
C ILE A 212 -0.45 0.82 4.82
N LEU A 213 0.05 -0.37 4.52
CA LEU A 213 -0.70 -1.61 4.68
C LEU A 213 -1.05 -1.89 6.14
N THR A 214 -0.11 -1.63 7.05
CA THR A 214 -0.34 -1.81 8.50
C THR A 214 -1.49 -0.92 8.96
N VAL A 215 -1.50 0.35 8.57
CA VAL A 215 -2.54 1.28 9.01
C VAL A 215 -3.89 1.00 8.33
N ILE A 216 -3.92 0.56 7.07
CA ILE A 216 -5.15 0.07 6.41
C ILE A 216 -5.72 -1.16 7.14
N ARG A 217 -4.85 -2.10 7.54
CA ARG A 217 -5.25 -3.29 8.30
C ARG A 217 -5.93 -2.91 9.60
N GLU A 218 -5.29 -2.10 10.45
CA GLU A 218 -5.86 -1.70 11.74
C GLU A 218 -7.22 -0.99 11.54
N HIS A 219 -7.33 -0.12 10.54
CA HIS A 219 -8.61 0.52 10.20
C HIS A 219 -9.71 -0.49 9.79
N MET A 220 -9.36 -1.52 9.03
CA MET A 220 -10.31 -2.56 8.63
C MET A 220 -10.75 -3.44 9.82
N ILE A 221 -9.85 -3.74 10.75
CA ILE A 221 -10.16 -4.49 11.99
C ILE A 221 -11.15 -3.73 12.87
N ASP A 222 -10.95 -2.41 13.04
CA ASP A 222 -11.80 -1.58 13.89
C ASP A 222 -13.18 -1.28 13.26
N SER A 223 -13.35 -1.50 11.96
CA SER A 223 -14.57 -1.14 11.23
C SER A 223 -15.65 -2.22 11.31
N LYS A 224 -16.90 -1.81 11.65
CA LYS A 224 -18.07 -2.71 11.63
C LYS A 224 -18.31 -3.37 10.27
N LEU A 225 -17.86 -2.72 9.20
CA LEU A 225 -18.04 -3.19 7.82
C LEU A 225 -17.29 -4.50 7.53
N TYR A 226 -16.24 -4.83 8.29
CA TYR A 226 -15.40 -6.00 8.02
C TYR A 226 -15.40 -7.01 9.18
N GLN A 227 -16.34 -6.91 10.11
CA GLN A 227 -16.40 -7.80 11.30
C GLN A 227 -16.53 -9.29 10.95
N THR A 228 -17.09 -9.63 9.78
CA THR A 228 -17.21 -11.02 9.32
C THR A 228 -15.90 -11.58 8.75
N ASP A 229 -14.90 -10.73 8.54
CA ASP A 229 -13.59 -11.10 7.97
C ASP A 229 -12.48 -11.22 9.01
N VAL A 230 -12.75 -10.78 10.26
CA VAL A 230 -11.86 -10.90 11.43
C VAL A 230 -12.14 -12.22 12.14
#